data_AF-H4FE17-F1
#
_entry.id   AF-H4FE17-F1
#
_cell.length_a   1.000
_cell.length_b   1.000
_cell.length_c   1.000
_cell.angle_alpha   90.00
_cell.angle_beta   90.00
_cell.angle_gamma   90.00
#
_symmetry.space_group_name_H-M   'P 1'
#
loop_
_entity.id
_entity.type
_entity.pdbx_description
1 polymer ?
#
loop_
_entity_poly.entity_id
_entity_poly.type
_entity_poly.pdbx_seq_one_letter_code
_entity_poly.pdbx_strand_id
1 'polypeptide(L)'
;MASVFPLAELRRSSDPLSWVDSIIKGDCVSALEALPDKSVDVIFADPPYNLQLGGALHRPDQSVVDACDDEWDQFASFAAYDAFTRAWLLACRRVLKPTGTLWVIGSYHNIFRVGATLQDLNFWILNDIVWRKTNPMPNFKGRRFQNAHETMIWASPDPKAKGYTFNYDALKASNDDVQMRSDWLFPICSGGERLKGDDGKKVHPTQKPEALLARIIMASTKPGDIVLDPFFGSGTTGAVAKRLGRHFVGIEREQDYIDAASARIAAVEPLGKTELTVLTGKKAEPRVAFNTLVESGLVKPGQVLFDIKRRHSAIIRADGTLVSGGEAGSIHRLGAKVQSLDACNGWTFWHYEEGSTLRPIDELRTVIRNGMAKLD
;
A
#
# COMPACT_ATOMS: atom_id res chain seq x y z
N MET A 1 12.04 -22.14 5.09
CA MET A 1 10.66 -22.42 5.57
C MET A 1 10.26 -21.29 6.49
N ALA A 2 8.99 -20.88 6.50
CA ALA A 2 8.48 -19.95 7.52
C ALA A 2 8.63 -20.62 8.89
N SER A 3 9.19 -19.91 9.87
CA SER A 3 9.20 -20.38 11.25
C SER A 3 7.80 -20.25 11.84
N VAL A 4 7.35 -21.29 12.55
CA VAL A 4 6.08 -21.23 13.31
C VAL A 4 6.43 -21.01 14.78
N PHE A 5 5.99 -19.88 15.34
CA PHE A 5 6.23 -19.54 16.74
C PHE A 5 4.97 -19.73 17.57
N PRO A 6 5.00 -20.57 18.61
CA PRO A 6 4.07 -20.45 19.71
C PRO A 6 4.24 -19.07 20.37
N LEU A 7 3.13 -18.40 20.70
CA LEU A 7 3.15 -17.06 21.33
C LEU A 7 4.06 -16.97 22.57
N ALA A 8 4.17 -18.06 23.35
CA ALA A 8 5.02 -18.11 24.54
C ALA A 8 6.53 -17.99 24.24
N GLU A 9 6.96 -18.39 23.05
CA GLU A 9 8.36 -18.37 22.63
C GLU A 9 8.77 -17.01 22.08
N LEU A 10 7.85 -16.29 21.42
CA LEU A 10 8.06 -14.92 20.94
C LEU A 10 8.55 -13.99 22.06
N ARG A 11 7.98 -14.12 23.26
CA ARG A 11 8.34 -13.29 24.43
C ARG A 11 9.70 -13.63 25.04
N ARG A 12 10.33 -14.74 24.66
CA ARG A 12 11.58 -15.25 25.24
C ARG A 12 12.78 -15.12 24.30
N SER A 13 12.56 -14.79 23.03
CA SER A 13 13.64 -14.65 22.05
C SER A 13 14.57 -13.48 22.38
N SER A 14 15.87 -13.71 22.28
CA SER A 14 16.90 -12.68 22.39
C SER A 14 17.21 -11.97 21.07
N ASP A 15 16.75 -12.52 19.94
CA ASP A 15 16.91 -11.91 18.61
C ASP A 15 15.72 -10.96 18.33
N PRO A 16 15.96 -9.65 18.16
CA PRO A 16 14.90 -8.67 17.95
C PRO A 16 14.14 -8.83 16.64
N LEU A 17 14.63 -9.65 15.69
CA LEU A 17 13.98 -9.91 14.41
C LEU A 17 13.47 -11.36 14.28
N SER A 18 13.51 -12.16 15.35
CA SER A 18 13.10 -13.57 15.28
C SER A 18 11.67 -13.78 14.80
N TRP A 19 10.80 -12.78 14.93
CA TRP A 19 9.39 -12.80 14.54
C TRP A 19 9.15 -12.45 13.08
N VAL A 20 10.16 -12.01 12.35
CA VAL A 20 10.08 -11.68 10.92
C VAL A 20 10.12 -12.97 10.09
N ASP A 21 9.38 -13.00 8.98
CA ASP A 21 9.19 -14.15 8.08
C ASP A 21 8.61 -15.39 8.78
N SER A 22 7.68 -15.13 9.71
CA SER A 22 7.15 -16.15 10.60
C SER A 22 5.62 -16.18 10.65
N ILE A 23 5.09 -17.30 11.13
CA ILE A 23 3.68 -17.49 11.49
C ILE A 23 3.60 -17.64 13.01
N ILE A 24 2.87 -16.75 13.67
CA ILE A 24 2.64 -16.78 15.11
C ILE A 24 1.31 -17.51 15.36
N LYS A 25 1.37 -18.64 16.05
CA LYS A 25 0.18 -19.39 16.45
C LYS A 25 -0.47 -18.74 17.67
N GLY A 26 -1.70 -18.24 17.53
CA GLY A 26 -2.47 -17.73 18.66
C GLY A 26 -3.60 -16.77 18.29
N ASP A 27 -4.24 -16.23 19.32
CA ASP A 27 -5.20 -15.13 19.21
C ASP A 27 -4.53 -13.86 18.67
N CYS A 28 -5.20 -13.15 17.77
CA CYS A 28 -4.62 -12.01 17.06
C CYS A 28 -4.27 -10.86 18.00
N VAL A 29 -5.12 -10.55 18.98
CA VAL A 29 -4.86 -9.45 19.93
C VAL A 29 -3.66 -9.79 20.80
N SER A 30 -3.64 -10.99 21.37
CA SER A 30 -2.57 -11.46 22.26
C SER A 30 -1.21 -11.53 21.56
N ALA A 31 -1.20 -11.96 20.29
CA ALA A 31 0.00 -11.98 19.46
C ALA A 31 0.45 -10.58 19.05
N LEU A 32 -0.48 -9.72 18.62
CA LEU A 32 -0.20 -8.32 18.32
C LEU A 32 0.42 -7.62 19.53
N GLU A 33 -0.08 -7.83 20.75
CA GLU A 33 0.46 -7.24 21.98
C GLU A 33 1.89 -7.70 22.31
N ALA A 34 2.29 -8.90 21.87
CA ALA A 34 3.63 -9.42 22.09
C ALA A 34 4.68 -8.88 21.08
N LEU A 35 4.25 -8.29 19.96
CA LEU A 35 5.15 -7.70 18.97
C LEU A 35 5.74 -6.37 19.45
N PRO A 36 6.91 -5.94 18.96
CA PRO A 36 7.47 -4.63 19.32
C PRO A 36 6.60 -3.46 18.79
N ASP A 37 6.58 -2.34 19.51
CA ASP A 37 5.95 -1.09 19.06
C ASP A 37 6.56 -0.63 17.72
N LYS A 38 5.74 -0.04 16.84
CA LYS A 38 6.21 0.64 15.62
C LYS A 38 7.19 -0.19 14.78
N SER A 39 6.89 -1.48 14.63
CA SER A 39 7.77 -2.49 14.05
C SER A 39 7.41 -2.89 12.63
N VAL A 40 6.16 -2.66 12.20
CA VAL A 40 5.68 -3.10 10.87
C VAL A 40 5.35 -1.93 9.95
N ASP A 41 5.55 -2.13 8.64
CA ASP A 41 5.37 -1.10 7.61
C ASP A 41 3.93 -1.09 7.08
N VAL A 42 3.36 -2.26 6.82
CA VAL A 42 1.97 -2.39 6.37
C VAL A 42 1.26 -3.50 7.12
N ILE A 43 -0.01 -3.27 7.45
CA ILE A 43 -0.93 -4.29 7.92
C ILE A 43 -1.98 -4.57 6.85
N PHE A 44 -2.23 -5.83 6.54
CA PHE A 44 -3.42 -6.27 5.81
C PHE A 44 -4.28 -7.12 6.73
N ALA A 45 -5.53 -6.74 6.96
CA ALA A 45 -6.45 -7.47 7.83
C ALA A 45 -7.70 -7.91 7.07
N ASP A 46 -7.96 -9.21 7.09
CA ASP A 46 -9.19 -9.85 6.61
C ASP A 46 -9.93 -10.46 7.81
N PRO A 47 -10.53 -9.63 8.69
CA PRO A 47 -11.17 -10.12 9.90
C PRO A 47 -12.40 -10.98 9.56
N PRO A 48 -12.90 -11.79 10.52
CA PRO A 48 -14.23 -12.41 10.40
C PRO A 48 -15.31 -11.38 10.04
N TYR A 49 -16.25 -11.75 9.17
CA TYR A 49 -17.27 -10.85 8.62
C TYR A 49 -18.57 -10.85 9.43
N ASN A 50 -18.76 -11.81 10.33
CA ASN A 50 -20.00 -11.99 11.08
C ASN A 50 -21.21 -12.08 10.12
N LEU A 51 -21.20 -13.07 9.24
CA LEU A 51 -22.18 -13.18 8.14
C LEU A 51 -23.63 -13.45 8.61
N GLN A 52 -23.83 -13.79 9.90
CA GLN A 52 -25.15 -13.99 10.52
C GLN A 52 -26.08 -14.88 9.68
N LEU A 53 -25.54 -16.00 9.17
CA LEU A 53 -26.27 -16.89 8.28
C LEU A 53 -27.44 -17.56 9.03
N GLY A 54 -28.67 -17.36 8.53
CA GLY A 54 -29.89 -17.91 9.13
C GLY A 54 -30.21 -19.37 8.79
N GLY A 55 -29.29 -20.11 8.16
CA GLY A 55 -29.46 -21.52 7.76
C GLY A 55 -28.86 -21.87 6.40
N ALA A 56 -29.00 -23.13 5.99
CA ALA A 56 -28.44 -23.65 4.75
C ALA A 56 -29.04 -22.98 3.49
N LEU A 57 -28.19 -22.75 2.49
CA LEU A 57 -28.59 -22.21 1.18
C LEU A 57 -28.46 -23.30 0.13
N HIS A 58 -29.49 -23.47 -0.71
CA HIS A 58 -29.48 -24.39 -1.83
C HIS A 58 -29.41 -23.65 -3.16
N ARG A 59 -28.72 -24.25 -4.14
CA ARG A 59 -28.71 -23.85 -5.54
C ARG A 59 -30.00 -24.32 -6.25
N PRO A 60 -30.32 -23.80 -7.46
CA PRO A 60 -31.48 -24.25 -8.23
C PRO A 60 -31.49 -25.75 -8.54
N ASP A 61 -30.31 -26.38 -8.63
CA ASP A 61 -30.12 -27.82 -8.81
C ASP A 61 -30.22 -28.63 -7.50
N GLN A 62 -30.71 -28.01 -6.41
CA GLN A 62 -30.85 -28.56 -5.06
C GLN A 62 -29.55 -28.85 -4.30
N SER A 63 -28.38 -28.66 -4.92
CA SER A 63 -27.11 -28.82 -4.22
C SER A 63 -26.93 -27.75 -3.13
N VAL A 64 -26.31 -28.14 -2.00
CA VAL A 64 -26.06 -27.24 -0.86
C VAL A 64 -24.87 -26.34 -1.18
N VAL A 65 -25.02 -25.05 -0.87
CA VAL A 65 -23.93 -24.08 -0.92
C VAL A 65 -23.05 -24.26 0.31
N ASP A 66 -21.79 -24.58 0.06
CA ASP A 66 -20.73 -24.62 1.06
C ASP A 66 -20.36 -23.19 1.50
N ALA A 67 -21.13 -22.68 2.47
CA ALA A 67 -21.02 -21.34 3.05
C ALA A 67 -19.84 -21.25 4.03
N CYS A 68 -19.68 -20.10 4.68
CA CYS A 68 -18.77 -19.94 5.82
C CYS A 68 -19.63 -19.91 7.08
N ASP A 69 -19.68 -21.03 7.78
CA ASP A 69 -20.43 -21.25 9.02
C ASP A 69 -19.52 -21.63 10.20
N ASP A 70 -18.20 -21.50 10.01
CA ASP A 70 -17.17 -21.76 11.00
C ASP A 70 -17.35 -20.95 12.29
N GLU A 71 -16.97 -21.53 13.44
CA GLU A 71 -17.15 -20.91 14.76
C GLU A 71 -16.46 -19.54 14.89
N TRP A 72 -15.36 -19.32 14.17
CA TRP A 72 -14.62 -18.05 14.21
C TRP A 72 -15.38 -16.88 13.57
N ASP A 73 -16.42 -17.13 12.76
CA ASP A 73 -17.27 -16.08 12.18
C ASP A 73 -18.53 -15.81 13.02
N GLN A 74 -18.74 -16.52 14.12
CA GLN A 74 -19.95 -16.42 14.94
C GLN A 74 -19.77 -15.47 16.13
N PHE A 75 -20.56 -14.39 16.14
CA PHE A 75 -20.56 -13.42 17.23
C PHE A 75 -21.92 -13.34 17.92
N ALA A 76 -21.91 -13.27 19.25
CA ALA A 76 -23.13 -13.21 20.06
C ALA A 76 -23.98 -11.95 19.80
N SER A 77 -23.35 -10.84 19.38
CA SER A 77 -24.03 -9.58 19.05
C SER A 77 -23.11 -8.63 18.29
N PHE A 78 -23.67 -7.57 17.72
CA PHE A 78 -22.85 -6.47 17.17
C PHE A 78 -21.94 -5.83 18.23
N ALA A 79 -22.39 -5.70 19.48
CA ALA A 79 -21.55 -5.16 20.54
C ALA A 79 -20.32 -6.03 20.82
N ALA A 80 -20.49 -7.36 20.75
CA ALA A 80 -19.36 -8.30 20.87
C ALA A 80 -18.39 -8.15 19.67
N TYR A 81 -18.92 -8.03 18.45
CA TYR A 81 -18.11 -7.79 17.25
C TYR A 81 -17.34 -6.47 17.31
N ASP A 82 -17.96 -5.41 17.83
CA ASP A 82 -17.34 -4.09 17.98
C ASP A 82 -16.23 -4.09 19.02
N ALA A 83 -16.46 -4.75 20.17
CA ALA A 83 -15.45 -4.90 21.21
C ALA A 83 -14.21 -5.64 20.67
N PHE A 84 -14.44 -6.73 19.94
CA PHE A 84 -13.39 -7.45 19.23
C PHE A 84 -12.66 -6.56 18.21
N THR A 85 -13.43 -5.84 17.39
CA THR A 85 -12.89 -4.97 16.33
C THR A 85 -12.03 -3.85 16.89
N ARG A 86 -12.48 -3.22 17.98
CA ARG A 86 -11.73 -2.18 18.67
C ARG A 86 -10.43 -2.72 19.27
N ALA A 87 -10.44 -3.93 19.83
CA ALA A 87 -9.27 -4.52 20.48
C ALA A 87 -8.13 -4.76 19.48
N TRP A 88 -8.41 -5.46 18.37
CA TRP A 88 -7.37 -5.75 17.38
C TRP A 88 -6.92 -4.50 16.63
N LEU A 89 -7.81 -3.54 16.34
CA LEU A 89 -7.41 -2.27 15.70
C LEU A 89 -6.49 -1.43 16.58
N LEU A 90 -6.73 -1.39 17.90
CA LEU A 90 -5.83 -0.73 18.84
C LEU A 90 -4.44 -1.38 18.86
N ALA A 91 -4.39 -2.71 18.88
CA ALA A 91 -3.14 -3.46 18.86
C ALA A 91 -2.38 -3.26 17.54
N CYS A 92 -3.09 -3.25 16.40
CA CYS A 92 -2.55 -2.89 15.08
C CYS A 92 -1.97 -1.47 15.06
N ARG A 93 -2.67 -0.48 15.64
CA ARG A 93 -2.20 0.91 15.70
C ARG A 93 -0.86 1.04 16.46
N ARG A 94 -0.65 0.24 17.52
CA ARG A 94 0.58 0.24 18.31
C ARG A 94 1.79 -0.30 17.53
N VAL A 95 1.60 -1.39 16.78
CA VAL A 95 2.70 -2.05 16.06
C VAL A 95 3.04 -1.36 14.73
N LEU A 96 2.11 -0.59 14.13
CA LEU A 96 2.40 0.19 12.92
C LEU A 96 3.46 1.26 13.17
N LYS A 97 4.44 1.33 12.26
CA LYS A 97 5.36 2.48 12.17
C LYS A 97 4.57 3.78 11.96
N PRO A 98 5.11 4.96 12.36
CA PRO A 98 4.46 6.25 12.12
C PRO A 98 4.20 6.55 10.63
N THR A 99 4.99 5.96 9.73
CA THR A 99 4.85 6.04 8.27
C THR A 99 4.14 4.83 7.67
N GLY A 100 3.68 3.88 8.50
CA GLY A 100 3.03 2.68 8.04
C GLY A 100 1.58 2.91 7.62
N THR A 101 0.96 1.91 6.98
CA THR A 101 -0.47 1.95 6.63
C THR A 101 -1.18 0.63 6.91
N LEU A 102 -2.49 0.71 7.05
CA LEU A 102 -3.36 -0.43 7.32
C LEU A 102 -4.41 -0.55 6.22
N TRP A 103 -4.57 -1.77 5.74
CA TRP A 103 -5.63 -2.20 4.84
C TRP A 103 -6.56 -3.13 5.60
N VAL A 104 -7.86 -2.87 5.56
CA VAL A 104 -8.87 -3.81 6.09
C VAL A 104 -9.89 -4.09 5.01
N ILE A 105 -10.22 -5.36 4.80
CA ILE A 105 -11.27 -5.77 3.87
C ILE A 105 -12.53 -6.23 4.60
N GLY A 106 -13.68 -6.01 4.00
CA GLY A 106 -14.95 -6.47 4.51
C GLY A 106 -16.05 -6.43 3.47
N SER A 107 -17.20 -6.99 3.84
CA SER A 107 -18.44 -6.84 3.09
C SER A 107 -19.39 -5.89 3.83
N TYR A 108 -20.58 -5.67 3.28
CA TYR A 108 -21.59 -4.82 3.93
C TYR A 108 -22.00 -5.30 5.34
N HIS A 109 -21.73 -6.56 5.71
CA HIS A 109 -22.03 -7.11 7.03
C HIS A 109 -21.18 -6.45 8.14
N ASN A 110 -19.93 -6.11 7.85
CA ASN A 110 -18.99 -5.62 8.85
C ASN A 110 -18.28 -4.31 8.50
N ILE A 111 -18.05 -3.99 7.22
CA ILE A 111 -17.10 -2.95 6.84
C ILE A 111 -17.48 -1.55 7.36
N PHE A 112 -18.77 -1.27 7.54
CA PHE A 112 -19.23 -0.01 8.13
C PHE A 112 -18.88 0.10 9.62
N ARG A 113 -18.96 -1.02 10.35
CA ARG A 113 -18.58 -1.09 11.78
C ARG A 113 -17.07 -0.91 11.95
N VAL A 114 -16.31 -1.60 11.11
CA VAL A 114 -14.85 -1.49 11.04
C VAL A 114 -14.43 -0.07 10.68
N GLY A 115 -15.03 0.52 9.64
CA GLY A 115 -14.75 1.88 9.20
C GLY A 115 -15.02 2.94 10.27
N ALA A 116 -16.17 2.86 10.96
CA ALA A 116 -16.47 3.74 12.08
C ALA A 116 -15.45 3.60 13.21
N THR A 117 -15.11 2.36 13.60
CA THR A 117 -14.14 2.09 14.66
C THR A 117 -12.74 2.61 14.30
N LEU A 118 -12.31 2.50 13.04
CA LEU A 118 -11.06 3.08 12.56
C LEU A 118 -11.00 4.60 12.81
N GLN A 119 -12.06 5.32 12.45
CA GLN A 119 -12.14 6.77 12.64
C GLN A 119 -12.20 7.15 14.13
N ASP A 120 -12.98 6.43 14.93
CA ASP A 120 -13.06 6.62 16.40
C ASP A 120 -11.70 6.39 17.08
N LEU A 121 -10.90 5.48 16.53
CA LEU A 121 -9.52 5.21 16.96
C LEU A 121 -8.50 6.16 16.31
N ASN A 122 -8.94 7.24 15.66
CA ASN A 122 -8.11 8.29 15.07
C ASN A 122 -7.10 7.75 14.02
N PHE A 123 -7.46 6.70 13.28
CA PHE A 123 -6.86 6.44 11.98
C PHE A 123 -7.34 7.49 10.98
N TRP A 124 -6.52 7.77 9.97
CA TRP A 124 -6.90 8.63 8.86
C TRP A 124 -7.10 7.80 7.60
N ILE A 125 -8.37 7.67 7.20
CA ILE A 125 -8.73 6.95 5.98
C ILE A 125 -8.24 7.75 4.77
N LEU A 126 -7.43 7.10 3.95
CA LEU A 126 -6.85 7.65 2.72
C LEU A 126 -7.79 7.40 1.54
N ASN A 127 -8.24 6.16 1.38
CA ASN A 127 -9.23 5.76 0.39
C ASN A 127 -10.01 4.54 0.89
N ASP A 128 -11.29 4.47 0.54
CA ASP A 128 -11.97 3.19 0.35
C ASP A 128 -11.73 2.69 -1.08
N ILE A 129 -11.56 1.37 -1.23
CA ILE A 129 -11.31 0.70 -2.49
C ILE A 129 -12.31 -0.43 -2.66
N VAL A 130 -13.03 -0.44 -3.78
CA VAL A 130 -14.02 -1.47 -4.11
C VAL A 130 -13.36 -2.57 -4.92
N TRP A 131 -13.27 -3.77 -4.37
CA TRP A 131 -12.94 -4.96 -5.15
C TRP A 131 -14.20 -5.46 -5.86
N ARG A 132 -14.27 -5.22 -7.16
CA ARG A 132 -15.30 -5.75 -8.07
C ARG A 132 -14.91 -7.15 -8.50
N LYS A 133 -15.79 -8.12 -8.24
CA LYS A 133 -15.59 -9.54 -8.56
C LYS A 133 -16.01 -9.79 -10.01
N THR A 134 -15.13 -10.33 -10.84
CA THR A 134 -15.49 -10.69 -12.24
C THR A 134 -16.42 -11.91 -12.32
N ASN A 135 -16.29 -12.82 -11.36
CA ASN A 135 -17.03 -14.08 -11.28
C ASN A 135 -17.63 -14.31 -9.87
N PRO A 136 -18.49 -13.42 -9.36
CA PRO A 136 -19.09 -13.59 -8.05
C PRO A 136 -20.13 -14.72 -8.06
N MET A 137 -20.36 -15.35 -6.90
CA MET A 137 -21.48 -16.28 -6.74
C MET A 137 -22.81 -15.55 -7.03
N PRO A 138 -23.72 -16.13 -7.82
CA PRO A 138 -24.99 -15.48 -8.15
C PRO A 138 -25.95 -15.45 -6.96
N ASN A 139 -26.93 -14.55 -7.02
CA ASN A 139 -28.05 -14.57 -6.07
C ASN A 139 -29.08 -15.62 -6.53
N PHE A 140 -29.17 -16.75 -5.83
CA PHE A 140 -30.03 -17.87 -6.26
C PHE A 140 -31.53 -17.67 -6.02
N LYS A 141 -31.92 -16.83 -5.04
CA LYS A 141 -33.33 -16.66 -4.64
C LYS A 141 -34.01 -15.43 -5.27
N GLY A 142 -33.29 -14.61 -6.03
CA GLY A 142 -33.80 -13.39 -6.65
C GLY A 142 -34.34 -12.35 -5.66
N ARG A 143 -33.86 -12.35 -4.40
CA ARG A 143 -34.39 -11.48 -3.33
C ARG A 143 -33.60 -10.20 -3.12
N ARG A 144 -32.36 -10.14 -3.63
CA ARG A 144 -31.43 -9.01 -3.49
C ARG A 144 -30.56 -8.92 -4.74
N PHE A 145 -29.84 -7.81 -4.89
CA PHE A 145 -28.75 -7.72 -5.87
C PHE A 145 -27.67 -8.78 -5.60
N GLN A 146 -26.94 -9.17 -6.65
CA GLN A 146 -25.80 -10.07 -6.52
C GLN A 146 -24.69 -9.39 -5.71
N ASN A 147 -24.15 -10.10 -4.71
CA ASN A 147 -23.02 -9.62 -3.93
C ASN A 147 -21.72 -9.71 -4.74
N ALA A 148 -21.51 -8.74 -5.63
CA ALA A 148 -20.47 -8.72 -6.64
C ALA A 148 -19.24 -7.87 -6.26
N HIS A 149 -19.14 -7.43 -5.01
CA HIS A 149 -17.98 -6.68 -4.54
C HIS A 149 -17.70 -6.91 -3.05
N GLU A 150 -16.50 -6.49 -2.63
CA GLU A 150 -16.11 -6.23 -1.24
C GLU A 150 -15.46 -4.85 -1.18
N THR A 151 -15.40 -4.28 0.03
CA THR A 151 -14.82 -2.96 0.27
C THR A 151 -13.57 -3.11 1.12
N MET A 152 -12.49 -2.47 0.71
CA MET A 152 -11.27 -2.32 1.48
C MET A 152 -11.13 -0.87 1.95
N ILE A 153 -10.59 -0.66 3.14
CA ILE A 153 -10.26 0.66 3.68
C ILE A 153 -8.75 0.72 3.82
N TRP A 154 -8.12 1.74 3.22
CA TRP A 154 -6.70 2.05 3.38
C TRP A 154 -6.55 3.28 4.28
N ALA A 155 -5.78 3.16 5.36
CA ALA A 155 -5.64 4.22 6.36
C ALA A 155 -4.21 4.35 6.90
N SER A 156 -3.84 5.58 7.28
CA SER A 156 -2.64 5.85 8.08
C SER A 156 -2.97 5.85 9.58
N PRO A 157 -2.00 5.55 10.47
CA PRO A 157 -2.25 5.41 11.91
C PRO A 157 -2.56 6.74 12.63
N ASP A 158 -2.44 7.88 11.95
CA ASP A 158 -2.74 9.20 12.47
C ASP A 158 -3.05 10.20 11.33
N PRO A 159 -3.94 11.19 11.51
CA PRO A 159 -4.18 12.27 10.55
C PRO A 159 -2.97 13.15 10.24
N LYS A 160 -1.99 13.19 11.15
CA LYS A 160 -0.73 13.92 10.97
C LYS A 160 0.38 13.05 10.39
N ALA A 161 0.12 11.76 10.11
CA ALA A 161 1.10 10.88 9.50
C ALA A 161 1.52 11.46 8.13
N LYS A 162 2.83 11.51 7.91
CA LYS A 162 3.43 12.00 6.65
C LYS A 162 4.40 10.95 6.14
N GLY A 163 4.59 10.92 4.82
CA GLY A 163 5.59 10.05 4.20
C GLY A 163 5.23 8.57 4.25
N TYR A 164 3.94 8.23 4.37
CA TYR A 164 3.51 6.87 4.09
C TYR A 164 3.81 6.48 2.65
N THR A 165 4.08 5.21 2.43
CA THR A 165 4.43 4.70 1.10
C THR A 165 3.19 4.66 0.22
N PHE A 166 3.29 5.31 -0.94
CA PHE A 166 2.35 5.16 -2.05
C PHE A 166 3.11 5.21 -3.37
N ASN A 167 3.26 4.06 -4.02
CA ASN A 167 4.02 3.92 -5.26
C ASN A 167 3.17 4.37 -6.47
N TYR A 168 2.77 5.65 -6.47
CA TYR A 168 1.87 6.24 -7.46
C TYR A 168 2.32 6.01 -8.90
N ASP A 169 3.59 6.30 -9.21
CA ASP A 169 4.11 6.20 -10.57
C ASP A 169 4.12 4.76 -11.06
N ALA A 170 4.46 3.79 -10.20
CA ALA A 170 4.39 2.37 -10.52
C ALA A 170 2.95 1.91 -10.79
N LEU A 171 1.99 2.31 -9.94
CA LEU A 171 0.58 1.97 -10.14
C LEU A 171 0.02 2.60 -11.42
N LYS A 172 0.40 3.85 -11.70
CA LYS A 172 0.01 4.56 -12.93
C LYS A 172 0.58 3.86 -14.16
N ALA A 173 1.88 3.54 -14.18
CA ALA A 173 2.51 2.83 -15.28
C ALA A 173 1.90 1.44 -15.51
N SER A 174 1.59 0.71 -14.43
CA SER A 174 0.94 -0.60 -14.50
C SER A 174 -0.53 -0.56 -14.98
N ASN A 175 -1.09 0.64 -15.11
CA ASN A 175 -2.46 0.89 -15.52
C ASN A 175 -2.48 1.77 -16.78
N ASP A 176 -1.60 1.42 -17.73
CA ASP A 176 -1.46 2.07 -19.05
C ASP A 176 -1.25 3.59 -18.97
N ASP A 177 -0.38 4.01 -18.04
CA ASP A 177 -0.09 5.42 -17.74
C ASP A 177 -1.31 6.25 -17.30
N VAL A 178 -2.41 5.60 -16.91
CA VAL A 178 -3.58 6.21 -16.31
C VAL A 178 -3.57 5.96 -14.80
N GLN A 179 -3.93 6.98 -14.03
CA GLN A 179 -4.00 6.85 -12.57
C GLN A 179 -4.91 5.70 -12.15
N MET A 180 -4.39 4.83 -11.26
CA MET A 180 -5.16 3.74 -10.66
C MET A 180 -6.38 4.30 -9.93
N ARG A 181 -7.55 3.72 -10.22
CA ARG A 181 -8.83 4.10 -9.62
C ARG A 181 -9.08 3.37 -8.31
N SER A 182 -10.12 3.78 -7.58
CA SER A 182 -10.58 3.11 -6.36
C SER A 182 -11.46 1.89 -6.62
N ASP A 183 -11.77 1.55 -7.88
CA ASP A 183 -12.54 0.35 -8.23
C ASP A 183 -11.65 -0.66 -8.97
N TRP A 184 -11.35 -1.78 -8.31
CA TRP A 184 -10.43 -2.79 -8.80
C TRP A 184 -11.18 -4.03 -9.26
N LEU A 185 -10.96 -4.45 -10.50
CA LEU A 185 -11.60 -5.62 -11.09
C LEU A 185 -10.66 -6.84 -10.99
N PHE A 186 -11.05 -7.84 -10.20
CA PHE A 186 -10.32 -9.10 -10.05
C PHE A 186 -11.26 -10.30 -9.92
N PRO A 187 -10.86 -11.50 -10.39
CA PRO A 187 -11.60 -12.72 -10.11
C PRO A 187 -11.51 -13.12 -8.63
N ILE A 188 -12.43 -13.96 -8.19
CA ILE A 188 -12.32 -14.67 -6.91
C ILE A 188 -11.20 -15.72 -6.97
N CYS A 189 -10.63 -16.07 -5.81
CA CYS A 189 -9.66 -17.16 -5.71
C CYS A 189 -10.31 -18.49 -6.09
N SER A 190 -9.85 -19.05 -7.21
CA SER A 190 -10.39 -20.25 -7.86
C SER A 190 -9.27 -20.98 -8.64
N GLY A 191 -9.58 -22.14 -9.21
CA GLY A 191 -8.59 -22.91 -9.99
C GLY A 191 -7.42 -23.42 -9.15
N GLY A 192 -6.21 -23.42 -9.72
CA GLY A 192 -5.00 -23.92 -9.06
C GLY A 192 -4.48 -23.04 -7.91
N GLU A 193 -4.92 -21.79 -7.82
CA GLU A 193 -4.58 -20.90 -6.69
C GLU A 193 -5.33 -21.28 -5.41
N ARG A 194 -6.54 -21.85 -5.56
CA ARG A 194 -7.39 -22.20 -4.42
C ARG A 194 -6.86 -23.47 -3.77
N LEU A 195 -6.38 -23.35 -2.53
CA LEU A 195 -5.85 -24.51 -1.81
C LEU A 195 -6.96 -25.53 -1.54
N LYS A 196 -6.61 -26.80 -1.77
CA LYS A 196 -7.48 -27.94 -1.52
C LYS A 196 -6.79 -28.93 -0.58
N GLY A 197 -7.57 -29.50 0.34
CA GLY A 197 -7.12 -30.61 1.18
C GLY A 197 -7.06 -31.91 0.38
N ASP A 198 -6.59 -32.98 1.02
CA ASP A 198 -6.48 -34.31 0.41
C ASP A 198 -7.84 -34.87 -0.04
N ASP A 199 -8.93 -34.42 0.58
CA ASP A 199 -10.31 -34.77 0.22
C ASP A 199 -10.85 -33.98 -0.99
N GLY A 200 -10.02 -33.12 -1.59
CA GLY A 200 -10.36 -32.27 -2.72
C GLY A 200 -11.22 -31.05 -2.39
N LYS A 201 -11.59 -30.84 -1.12
CA LYS A 201 -12.37 -29.68 -0.66
C LYS A 201 -11.47 -28.47 -0.42
N LYS A 202 -12.09 -27.29 -0.37
CA LYS A 202 -11.40 -26.03 -0.04
C LYS A 202 -10.77 -26.13 1.36
N VAL A 203 -9.51 -25.73 1.50
CA VAL A 203 -8.86 -25.65 2.82
C VAL A 203 -9.45 -24.51 3.66
N HIS A 204 -9.64 -23.35 3.03
CA HIS A 204 -10.16 -22.15 3.68
C HIS A 204 -11.41 -21.64 2.95
N PRO A 205 -12.49 -21.27 3.66
CA PRO A 205 -13.75 -20.83 3.04
C PRO A 205 -13.59 -19.48 2.33
N THR A 206 -12.77 -18.59 2.86
CA THR A 206 -12.68 -17.17 2.47
C THR A 206 -11.30 -16.76 1.92
N GLN A 207 -10.50 -17.71 1.39
CA GLN A 207 -9.19 -17.42 0.80
C GLN A 207 -9.25 -16.27 -0.24
N LYS A 208 -8.46 -15.22 -0.02
CA LYS A 208 -8.38 -14.06 -0.91
C LYS A 208 -7.45 -14.30 -2.11
N PRO A 209 -7.74 -13.69 -3.28
CA PRO A 209 -6.93 -13.85 -4.48
C PRO A 209 -5.57 -13.14 -4.35
N GLU A 210 -4.50 -13.79 -4.78
CA GLU A 210 -3.13 -13.25 -4.70
C GLU A 210 -2.97 -11.94 -5.47
N ALA A 211 -3.65 -11.79 -6.61
CA ALA A 211 -3.57 -10.58 -7.43
C ALA A 211 -4.04 -9.32 -6.67
N LEU A 212 -5.03 -9.47 -5.79
CA LEU A 212 -5.52 -8.39 -4.94
C LEU A 212 -4.43 -7.96 -3.94
N LEU A 213 -3.84 -8.92 -3.23
CA LEU A 213 -2.75 -8.68 -2.28
C LEU A 213 -1.51 -8.13 -2.97
N ALA A 214 -1.20 -8.60 -4.18
CA ALA A 214 -0.06 -8.11 -4.95
C ALA A 214 -0.21 -6.62 -5.26
N ARG A 215 -1.41 -6.15 -5.63
CA ARG A 215 -1.66 -4.73 -5.86
C ARG A 215 -1.56 -3.92 -4.55
N ILE A 216 -2.07 -4.43 -3.44
CA ILE A 216 -1.97 -3.79 -2.11
C ILE A 216 -0.50 -3.61 -1.71
N ILE A 217 0.28 -4.69 -1.76
CA ILE A 217 1.69 -4.70 -1.39
C ILE A 217 2.48 -3.78 -2.32
N MET A 218 2.30 -3.90 -3.64
CA MET A 218 2.99 -3.03 -4.61
C MET A 218 2.59 -1.56 -4.48
N ALA A 219 1.36 -1.25 -4.04
CA ALA A 219 0.91 0.12 -3.83
C ALA A 219 1.54 0.77 -2.60
N SER A 220 1.66 0.02 -1.50
CA SER A 220 1.86 0.57 -0.15
C SER A 220 3.15 0.14 0.56
N THR A 221 4.03 -0.62 -0.12
CA THR A 221 5.31 -1.08 0.45
C THR A 221 6.48 -0.94 -0.54
N LYS A 222 7.69 -1.03 -0.04
CA LYS A 222 8.94 -1.20 -0.78
C LYS A 222 9.50 -2.62 -0.57
N PRO A 223 10.37 -3.13 -1.46
CA PRO A 223 11.13 -4.35 -1.18
C PRO A 223 11.84 -4.24 0.18
N GLY A 224 11.77 -5.31 0.99
CA GLY A 224 12.30 -5.36 2.35
C GLY A 224 11.39 -4.81 3.45
N ASP A 225 10.26 -4.16 3.12
CA ASP A 225 9.26 -3.77 4.13
C ASP A 225 8.60 -5.00 4.78
N ILE A 226 8.12 -4.85 6.01
CA ILE A 226 7.45 -5.90 6.78
C ILE A 226 5.93 -5.77 6.65
N VAL A 227 5.27 -6.80 6.12
CA VAL A 227 3.81 -6.91 5.98
C VAL A 227 3.23 -7.83 7.06
N LEU A 228 2.42 -7.30 7.95
CA LEU A 228 1.74 -8.05 8.99
C LEU A 228 0.29 -8.36 8.62
N ASP A 229 -0.14 -9.58 8.90
CA ASP A 229 -1.53 -10.01 8.73
C ASP A 229 -2.03 -10.70 10.00
N PRO A 230 -2.95 -10.06 10.76
CA PRO A 230 -3.46 -10.60 12.01
C PRO A 230 -4.52 -11.70 11.82
N PHE A 231 -4.94 -11.99 10.59
CA PHE A 231 -5.95 -12.98 10.23
C PHE A 231 -5.44 -13.81 9.05
N PHE A 232 -4.33 -14.52 9.26
CA PHE A 232 -3.48 -15.02 8.18
C PHE A 232 -4.14 -16.09 7.32
N GLY A 233 -5.06 -16.88 7.89
CA GLY A 233 -5.78 -17.96 7.20
C GLY A 233 -4.79 -18.88 6.47
N SER A 234 -5.05 -19.13 5.19
CA SER A 234 -4.18 -19.96 4.35
C SER A 234 -2.92 -19.26 3.79
N GLY A 235 -2.50 -18.14 4.40
CA GLY A 235 -1.20 -17.51 4.16
C GLY A 235 -1.07 -16.75 2.85
N THR A 236 -2.15 -16.24 2.26
CA THR A 236 -2.09 -15.45 1.00
C THR A 236 -1.16 -14.26 1.15
N THR A 237 -1.24 -13.50 2.25
CA THR A 237 -0.39 -12.32 2.49
C THR A 237 1.09 -12.69 2.53
N GLY A 238 1.47 -13.74 3.27
CA GLY A 238 2.86 -14.18 3.37
C GLY A 238 3.41 -14.73 2.05
N ALA A 239 2.61 -15.50 1.30
CA ALA A 239 3.00 -16.02 -0.01
C ALA A 239 3.30 -14.88 -1.00
N VAL A 240 2.42 -13.87 -1.06
CA VAL A 240 2.61 -12.72 -1.95
C VAL A 240 3.75 -11.81 -1.49
N ALA A 241 3.86 -11.55 -0.18
CA ALA A 241 4.95 -10.76 0.39
C ALA A 241 6.31 -11.39 0.05
N LYS A 242 6.49 -12.69 0.32
CA LYS A 242 7.72 -13.43 -0.02
C LYS A 242 8.03 -13.36 -1.50
N ARG A 243 7.04 -13.60 -2.37
CA ARG A 243 7.21 -13.52 -3.84
C ARG A 243 7.69 -12.14 -4.28
N LEU A 244 7.14 -11.08 -3.69
CA LEU A 244 7.47 -9.69 -3.99
C LEU A 244 8.67 -9.13 -3.20
N GLY A 245 9.47 -10.00 -2.55
CA GLY A 245 10.65 -9.59 -1.80
C GLY A 245 10.35 -8.66 -0.62
N ARG A 246 9.20 -8.83 0.02
CA ARG A 246 8.86 -8.23 1.32
C ARG A 246 8.98 -9.30 2.41
N HIS A 247 9.26 -8.84 3.62
CA HIS A 247 9.13 -9.68 4.79
C HIS A 247 7.66 -9.79 5.21
N PHE A 248 7.31 -10.85 5.93
CA PHE A 248 5.94 -11.02 6.43
C PHE A 248 5.87 -11.48 7.88
N VAL A 249 4.72 -11.25 8.49
CA VAL A 249 4.33 -11.84 9.77
C VAL A 249 2.87 -12.24 9.66
N GLY A 250 2.57 -13.52 9.83
CA GLY A 250 1.20 -14.01 9.90
C GLY A 250 0.80 -14.33 11.33
N ILE A 251 -0.43 -14.01 11.73
CA ILE A 251 -1.02 -14.53 12.97
C ILE A 251 -2.24 -15.37 12.62
N GLU A 252 -2.27 -16.61 13.11
CA GLU A 252 -3.36 -17.55 12.89
C GLU A 252 -3.57 -18.41 14.12
N ARG A 253 -4.83 -18.77 14.40
CA ARG A 253 -5.21 -19.59 15.54
C ARG A 253 -5.34 -21.06 15.15
N GLU A 254 -5.92 -21.35 13.99
CA GLU A 254 -6.28 -22.70 13.56
C GLU A 254 -5.06 -23.44 12.96
N GLN A 255 -4.73 -24.62 13.50
CA GLN A 255 -3.52 -25.36 13.10
C GLN A 255 -3.56 -25.79 11.62
N ASP A 256 -4.70 -26.24 11.13
CA ASP A 256 -4.84 -26.72 9.75
C ASP A 256 -4.55 -25.59 8.73
N TYR A 257 -4.91 -24.35 9.08
CA TYR A 257 -4.63 -23.18 8.25
C TYR A 257 -3.14 -22.81 8.30
N ILE A 258 -2.50 -22.91 9.47
CA ILE A 258 -1.06 -22.70 9.65
C ILE A 258 -0.25 -23.70 8.82
N ASP A 259 -0.64 -24.98 8.82
CA ASP A 259 0.06 -26.03 8.08
C ASP A 259 -0.03 -25.79 6.57
N ALA A 260 -1.22 -25.45 6.08
CA ALA A 260 -1.44 -25.10 4.68
C ALA A 260 -0.67 -23.82 4.27
N ALA A 261 -0.69 -22.79 5.12
CA ALA A 261 0.07 -21.55 4.90
C ALA A 261 1.58 -21.82 4.85
N SER A 262 2.10 -22.61 5.80
CA SER A 262 3.51 -23.01 5.88
C SER A 262 3.97 -23.72 4.60
N ALA A 263 3.20 -24.72 4.15
CA ALA A 263 3.50 -25.46 2.92
C ALA A 263 3.46 -24.56 1.68
N ARG A 264 2.43 -23.71 1.56
CA ARG A 264 2.29 -22.75 0.46
C ARG A 264 3.46 -21.79 0.40
N ILE A 265 3.83 -21.17 1.51
CA ILE A 265 4.91 -20.18 1.58
C ILE A 265 6.28 -20.83 1.34
N ALA A 266 6.48 -22.07 1.78
CA ALA A 266 7.71 -22.82 1.50
C ALA A 266 7.92 -23.01 -0.02
N ALA A 267 6.85 -23.25 -0.78
CA ALA A 267 6.89 -23.46 -2.23
C ALA A 267 7.02 -22.17 -3.07
N VAL A 268 6.94 -20.98 -2.44
CA VAL A 268 7.07 -19.70 -3.16
C VAL A 268 8.54 -19.40 -3.44
N GLU A 269 8.88 -19.20 -4.71
CA GLU A 269 10.17 -18.63 -5.13
C GLU A 269 10.08 -17.10 -5.16
N PRO A 270 10.99 -16.38 -4.47
CA PRO A 270 11.08 -14.93 -4.57
C PRO A 270 11.46 -14.46 -5.97
N LEU A 271 10.92 -13.34 -6.42
CA LEU A 271 11.34 -12.70 -7.66
C LEU A 271 12.77 -12.13 -7.54
N GLY A 272 13.48 -12.05 -8.67
CA GLY A 272 14.82 -11.47 -8.75
C GLY A 272 14.84 -9.95 -8.59
N LYS A 273 16.03 -9.38 -8.37
CA LYS A 273 16.21 -7.94 -8.11
C LYS A 273 15.66 -7.05 -9.24
N THR A 274 15.82 -7.50 -10.49
CA THR A 274 15.33 -6.77 -11.67
C THR A 274 13.81 -6.72 -11.68
N GLU A 275 13.13 -7.84 -11.42
CA GLU A 275 11.67 -7.91 -11.37
C GLU A 275 11.06 -7.13 -10.19
N LEU A 276 11.82 -6.95 -9.11
CA LEU A 276 11.40 -6.20 -7.92
C LEU A 276 11.60 -4.68 -8.01
N THR A 277 12.30 -4.20 -9.05
CA THR A 277 12.58 -2.77 -9.19
C THR A 277 11.30 -2.01 -9.51
N VAL A 278 10.91 -1.10 -8.61
CA VAL A 278 9.68 -0.31 -8.72
C VAL A 278 9.97 1.00 -9.44
N LEU A 279 9.13 1.38 -10.40
CA LEU A 279 9.23 2.70 -11.05
C LEU A 279 9.02 3.80 -10.01
N THR A 280 10.01 4.69 -9.87
CA THR A 280 9.96 5.85 -8.99
C THR A 280 9.75 7.13 -9.80
N GLY A 281 8.85 8.01 -9.37
CA GLY A 281 8.67 9.31 -10.03
C GLY A 281 9.73 10.36 -9.72
N LYS A 282 9.64 11.50 -10.41
CA LYS A 282 10.56 12.66 -10.31
C LYS A 282 10.77 13.22 -8.89
N LYS A 283 9.87 12.91 -7.95
CA LYS A 283 10.00 13.32 -6.54
C LYS A 283 11.03 12.49 -5.76
N ALA A 284 11.33 11.27 -6.20
CA ALA A 284 12.32 10.40 -5.58
C ALA A 284 13.75 10.69 -6.06
N GLU A 285 13.90 11.44 -7.15
CA GLU A 285 15.22 11.84 -7.66
C GLU A 285 15.94 12.75 -6.68
N PRO A 286 17.29 12.68 -6.60
CA PRO A 286 18.09 13.57 -5.76
C PRO A 286 17.71 15.05 -5.99
N ARG A 287 17.56 15.77 -4.88
CA ARG A 287 17.25 17.20 -4.91
C ARG A 287 18.47 17.96 -5.40
N VAL A 288 18.33 18.65 -6.53
CA VAL A 288 19.33 19.60 -7.04
C VAL A 288 18.81 21.01 -6.81
N ALA A 289 19.58 21.84 -6.10
CA ALA A 289 19.27 23.25 -5.94
C ALA A 289 19.63 24.01 -7.21
N PHE A 290 18.91 25.09 -7.53
CA PHE A 290 19.25 25.92 -8.68
C PHE A 290 20.66 26.54 -8.56
N ASN A 291 21.10 26.88 -7.35
CA ASN A 291 22.46 27.38 -7.13
C ASN A 291 23.54 26.40 -7.59
N THR A 292 23.29 25.09 -7.53
CA THR A 292 24.23 24.07 -8.01
C THR A 292 24.48 24.19 -9.52
N LEU A 293 23.53 24.68 -10.30
CA LEU A 293 23.74 24.97 -11.73
C LEU A 293 24.64 26.21 -11.92
N VAL A 294 24.54 27.19 -11.01
CA VAL A 294 25.41 28.38 -11.01
C VAL A 294 26.84 27.98 -10.61
N GLU A 295 26.99 27.23 -9.53
CA GLU A 295 28.27 26.76 -8.99
C GLU A 295 29.01 25.83 -9.95
N SER A 296 28.29 24.96 -10.66
CA SER A 296 28.85 24.08 -11.70
C SER A 296 29.17 24.81 -13.01
N GLY A 297 28.76 26.08 -13.15
CA GLY A 297 28.97 26.87 -14.36
C GLY A 297 28.05 26.52 -15.54
N LEU A 298 27.04 25.65 -15.34
CA LEU A 298 26.03 25.33 -16.35
C LEU A 298 25.15 26.55 -16.69
N VAL A 299 24.97 27.45 -15.73
CA VAL A 299 24.43 28.80 -15.94
C VAL A 299 25.34 29.82 -15.26
N LYS A 300 25.29 31.08 -15.70
CA LYS A 300 26.20 32.13 -15.19
C LYS A 300 25.42 33.28 -14.56
N PRO A 301 25.95 33.90 -13.49
CA PRO A 301 25.43 35.18 -13.02
C PRO A 301 25.43 36.21 -14.17
N GLY A 302 24.36 37.00 -14.28
CA GLY A 302 24.13 37.94 -15.38
C GLY A 302 23.42 37.33 -16.60
N GLN A 303 23.35 36.01 -16.72
CA GLN A 303 22.60 35.35 -17.79
C GLN A 303 21.10 35.61 -17.63
N VAL A 304 20.42 35.80 -18.76
CA VAL A 304 18.96 36.05 -18.80
C VAL A 304 18.24 34.73 -19.05
N LEU A 305 17.22 34.46 -18.24
CA LEU A 305 16.24 33.40 -18.43
C LEU A 305 14.93 34.00 -18.94
N PHE A 306 14.18 33.24 -19.73
CA PHE A 306 12.91 33.65 -20.32
C PHE A 306 11.81 32.63 -20.00
N ASP A 307 10.53 33.03 -20.08
CA ASP A 307 9.47 32.02 -20.31
C ASP A 307 9.50 31.56 -21.79
N ILE A 308 8.83 30.44 -22.09
CA ILE A 308 8.84 29.86 -23.44
C ILE A 308 8.35 30.83 -24.54
N LYS A 309 7.55 31.84 -24.17
CA LYS A 309 7.01 32.86 -25.09
C LYS A 309 7.79 34.19 -25.06
N ARG A 310 8.88 34.30 -24.30
CA ARG A 310 9.66 35.54 -24.08
C ARG A 310 8.84 36.74 -23.58
N ARG A 311 7.72 36.49 -22.91
CA ARG A 311 6.90 37.52 -22.24
C ARG A 311 7.51 37.97 -20.92
N HIS A 312 8.21 37.07 -20.25
CA HIS A 312 8.87 37.33 -18.98
C HIS A 312 10.35 37.00 -19.10
N SER A 313 11.18 37.83 -18.47
CA SER A 313 12.62 37.60 -18.37
C SER A 313 13.12 37.84 -16.95
N ALA A 314 14.19 37.16 -16.56
CA ALA A 314 14.85 37.35 -15.28
C ALA A 314 16.35 37.13 -15.39
N ILE A 315 17.14 37.91 -14.66
CA ILE A 315 18.60 37.80 -14.62
C ILE A 315 19.01 36.90 -13.45
N ILE A 316 19.94 35.98 -13.70
CA ILE A 316 20.54 35.12 -12.67
C ILE A 316 21.51 35.95 -11.81
N ARG A 317 21.37 35.88 -10.49
CA ARG A 317 22.32 36.46 -9.52
C ARG A 317 23.34 35.44 -9.05
N ALA A 318 24.44 35.92 -8.49
CA ALA A 318 25.56 35.10 -8.01
C ALA A 318 25.19 34.16 -6.85
N ASP A 319 24.14 34.50 -6.10
CA ASP A 319 23.62 33.71 -4.98
C ASP A 319 22.55 32.67 -5.40
N GLY A 320 22.34 32.48 -6.70
CA GLY A 320 21.34 31.55 -7.22
C GLY A 320 19.90 32.07 -7.13
N THR A 321 19.69 33.34 -6.84
CA THR A 321 18.38 33.99 -7.00
C THR A 321 18.20 34.54 -8.42
N LEU A 322 16.95 34.78 -8.81
CA LEU A 322 16.61 35.50 -10.03
C LEU A 322 16.12 36.90 -9.69
N VAL A 323 16.33 37.86 -10.59
CA VAL A 323 15.77 39.22 -10.49
C VAL A 323 15.03 39.62 -11.76
N SER A 324 13.84 40.21 -11.61
CA SER A 324 13.06 40.81 -12.71
C SER A 324 12.30 42.03 -12.18
N GLY A 325 12.30 43.14 -12.93
CA GLY A 325 11.56 44.35 -12.55
C GLY A 325 11.92 44.95 -11.18
N GLY A 326 13.17 44.79 -10.72
CA GLY A 326 13.62 45.28 -9.41
C GLY A 326 13.38 44.32 -8.25
N GLU A 327 12.73 43.18 -8.48
CA GLU A 327 12.38 42.21 -7.44
C GLU A 327 13.18 40.92 -7.59
N ALA A 328 13.60 40.35 -6.46
CA ALA A 328 14.40 39.13 -6.45
C ALA A 328 13.72 37.99 -5.68
N GLY A 329 14.01 36.76 -6.10
CA GLY A 329 13.52 35.56 -5.43
C GLY A 329 14.08 34.28 -6.03
N SER A 330 13.70 33.14 -5.47
CA SER A 330 14.01 31.85 -6.07
C SER A 330 13.34 31.71 -7.44
N ILE A 331 13.80 30.76 -8.26
CA ILE A 331 13.20 30.43 -9.56
C ILE A 331 11.69 30.19 -9.48
N HIS A 332 11.21 29.66 -8.36
CA HIS A 332 9.80 29.37 -8.09
C HIS A 332 9.02 30.63 -7.69
N ARG A 333 9.52 31.36 -6.68
CA ARG A 333 8.83 32.54 -6.15
C ARG A 333 8.74 33.65 -7.18
N LEU A 334 9.84 33.91 -7.91
CA LEU A 334 9.83 34.92 -8.97
C LEU A 334 8.96 34.46 -10.14
N GLY A 335 9.04 33.19 -10.53
CA GLY A 335 8.20 32.63 -11.60
C GLY A 335 6.70 32.73 -11.31
N ALA A 336 6.28 32.49 -10.07
CA ALA A 336 4.89 32.64 -9.65
C ALA A 336 4.46 34.11 -9.71
N LYS A 337 5.34 35.00 -9.22
CA LYS A 337 5.07 36.43 -9.15
C LYS A 337 4.92 37.10 -10.53
N VAL A 338 5.82 36.83 -11.48
CA VAL A 338 5.74 37.41 -12.84
C VAL A 338 4.50 36.93 -13.61
N GLN A 339 3.93 35.78 -13.21
CA GLN A 339 2.69 35.24 -13.76
C GLN A 339 1.43 35.64 -12.97
N SER A 340 1.58 36.31 -11.82
CA SER A 340 0.48 36.57 -10.86
C SER A 340 -0.23 35.29 -10.42
N LEU A 341 0.53 34.23 -10.09
CA LEU A 341 0.05 32.94 -9.61
C LEU A 341 0.50 32.68 -8.17
N ASP A 342 -0.20 31.79 -7.46
CA ASP A 342 0.16 31.37 -6.09
C ASP A 342 1.43 30.50 -6.06
N ALA A 343 1.67 29.71 -7.09
CA ALA A 343 2.81 28.80 -7.19
C ALA A 343 3.31 28.64 -8.63
N CYS A 344 4.60 28.34 -8.78
CA CYS A 344 5.23 28.07 -10.08
C CYS A 344 6.36 27.03 -9.94
N ASN A 345 6.40 26.07 -10.87
CA ASN A 345 7.58 25.24 -11.05
C ASN A 345 8.61 25.96 -11.92
N GLY A 346 9.55 26.67 -11.28
CA GLY A 346 10.59 27.43 -11.96
C GLY A 346 11.46 26.60 -12.91
N TRP A 347 11.62 25.29 -12.65
CA TRP A 347 12.44 24.41 -13.50
C TRP A 347 11.89 24.27 -14.92
N THR A 348 10.57 24.21 -15.06
CA THR A 348 9.88 24.06 -16.35
C THR A 348 9.42 25.40 -16.92
N PHE A 349 9.31 26.44 -16.08
CA PHE A 349 8.88 27.77 -16.51
C PHE A 349 10.02 28.56 -17.14
N TRP A 350 11.19 28.59 -16.49
CA TRP A 350 12.34 29.35 -16.96
C TRP A 350 13.14 28.56 -17.99
N HIS A 351 13.54 29.25 -19.06
CA HIS A 351 14.30 28.72 -20.17
C HIS A 351 15.58 29.53 -20.34
N TYR A 352 16.67 28.86 -20.65
CA TYR A 352 17.91 29.49 -21.09
C TYR A 352 17.98 29.45 -22.62
N GLU A 353 18.73 30.37 -23.19
CA GLU A 353 18.96 30.43 -24.64
C GLU A 353 20.20 29.61 -25.01
N GLU A 354 20.01 28.63 -25.89
CA GLU A 354 21.07 27.83 -26.50
C GLU A 354 21.02 28.03 -28.02
N GLY A 355 21.92 28.87 -28.54
CA GLY A 355 21.85 29.35 -29.92
C GLY A 355 20.58 30.18 -30.14
N SER A 356 19.71 29.76 -31.07
CA SER A 356 18.41 30.40 -31.33
C SER A 356 17.24 29.76 -30.58
N THR A 357 17.48 28.72 -29.79
CA THR A 357 16.43 27.89 -29.18
C THR A 357 16.34 28.15 -27.69
N LEU A 358 15.12 28.21 -27.15
CA LEU A 358 14.88 28.25 -25.71
C LEU A 358 14.74 26.82 -25.18
N ARG A 359 15.51 26.49 -24.15
CA ARG A 359 15.44 25.19 -23.47
C ARG A 359 15.14 25.36 -21.98
N PRO A 360 14.28 24.54 -21.38
CA PRO A 360 13.95 24.65 -19.96
C PRO A 360 15.18 24.36 -19.11
N ILE A 361 15.35 25.10 -18.00
CA ILE A 361 16.47 24.88 -17.08
C ILE A 361 16.40 23.50 -16.37
N ASP A 362 15.27 22.79 -16.46
CA ASP A 362 15.12 21.40 -16.02
C ASP A 362 16.07 20.41 -16.75
N GLU A 363 16.45 20.71 -17.99
CA GLU A 363 17.43 19.88 -18.72
C GLU A 363 18.80 19.94 -18.03
N LEU A 364 19.22 21.14 -17.60
CA LEU A 364 20.49 21.33 -16.86
C LEU A 364 20.45 20.66 -15.49
N ARG A 365 19.29 20.62 -14.83
CA ARG A 365 19.08 19.86 -13.60
C ARG A 365 19.33 18.37 -13.81
N THR A 366 18.92 17.85 -14.96
CA THR A 366 19.11 16.44 -15.32
C THR A 366 20.59 16.11 -15.56
N VAL A 367 21.34 17.03 -16.16
CA VAL A 367 22.81 16.89 -16.33
C VAL A 367 23.52 16.70 -14.98
N ILE A 368 23.20 17.54 -13.99
CA ILE A 368 23.78 17.41 -12.64
C ILE A 368 23.43 16.07 -11.99
N ARG A 369 22.16 15.65 -12.08
CA ARG A 369 21.72 14.35 -11.52
C ARG A 369 22.46 13.17 -12.13
N ASN A 370 22.65 13.17 -13.44
CA ASN A 370 23.39 12.13 -14.15
C ASN A 370 24.88 12.12 -13.76
N GLY A 371 25.45 13.28 -13.41
CA GLY A 371 26.80 13.37 -12.86
C GLY A 371 26.91 12.80 -11.44
N MET A 372 25.92 13.06 -10.59
CA MET A 372 25.86 12.51 -9.22
C MET A 372 25.75 10.98 -9.22
N ALA A 373 24.89 10.42 -10.08
CA ALA A 373 24.67 8.98 -10.19
C ALA A 373 25.87 8.17 -10.75
N LYS A 374 26.94 8.83 -11.22
CA LYS A 374 28.19 8.18 -11.65
C LYS A 374 29.25 8.11 -10.54
N LEU A 375 29.03 8.82 -9.43
CA LEU A 375 29.93 8.87 -8.28
C LEU A 375 29.49 7.91 -7.16
N ASP A 376 28.25 7.44 -7.23
CA ASP A 376 27.68 6.33 -6.45
C ASP A 376 27.82 5.01 -7.24
#